data_AF-A0A3R6XSX5-F1
#
_entry.id   AF-A0A3R6XSX5-F1
#
_cell.length_a   1.000
_cell.length_b   1.000
_cell.length_c   1.000
_cell.angle_alpha   90.00
_cell.angle_beta   90.00
_cell.angle_gamma   90.00
#
_symmetry.space_group_name_H-M   'P 1'
#
loop_
_entity.id
_entity.type
_entity.pdbx_description
1 polymer ?
#
loop_
_entity_poly.entity_id
_entity_poly.type
_entity_poly.pdbx_seq_one_letter_code
_entity_poly.pdbx_strand_id
1 'polypeptide(L)'
;MEGKRLQEYLTIVLDMEKQIYMEKQLESELLDRKNRLCVETFIKKPTIKKVDDIKSGHRWVISCGVGLTLGAVVGWCCFFYVDFWWHGALGFLGVLGLMASVVLLIVGIISLASAWMESLSMDDTEMQSFRAWQEYEEAVKENQRRISQEKVQKIYLESEIKRVEEKLRDSQMRLQTLYSYGIVFPKYQNFVMISSIHEYICSGRCSTLEGHEGAYNILEMELRLDRIEGKLDNIIQKLNQIKDNQYTIYYAIQEAKNQCSALVENSVNIEKRLGELVTAGENTNATIDSLHKNSEIQKYISSQTQKELDYMNRMNYLAGNYKAAVYGPNF
;
A
#
# COMPACT_ATOMS: atom_id res chain seq x y z
N MET A 1 37.92 31.13 -14.38
CA MET A 1 36.53 31.66 -14.39
C MET A 1 36.49 32.90 -13.50
N GLU A 2 35.87 34.01 -13.91
CA GLU A 2 35.71 35.19 -13.04
C GLU A 2 34.88 34.85 -11.79
N GLY A 3 35.19 35.43 -10.62
CA GLY A 3 34.58 35.07 -9.34
C GLY A 3 33.04 35.11 -9.32
N LYS A 4 32.42 36.09 -10.01
CA LYS A 4 30.95 36.17 -10.14
C LYS A 4 30.34 35.01 -10.93
N ARG A 5 31.00 34.59 -12.01
CA ARG A 5 30.54 33.45 -12.83
C ARG A 5 30.69 32.13 -12.07
N LEU A 6 31.75 31.99 -11.27
CA LEU A 6 31.97 30.84 -10.41
C LEU A 6 30.89 30.74 -9.31
N GLN A 7 30.58 31.87 -8.65
CA GLN A 7 29.52 31.91 -7.65
C GLN A 7 28.15 31.50 -8.24
N GLU A 8 27.85 31.98 -9.45
CA GLU A 8 26.62 31.63 -10.15
C GLU A 8 26.57 30.12 -10.50
N TYR A 9 27.65 29.56 -11.03
CA TYR A 9 27.77 28.12 -11.27
C TYR A 9 27.54 27.30 -10.00
N LEU A 10 28.23 27.64 -8.91
CA LEU A 10 28.12 26.92 -7.64
C LEU A 10 26.70 27.01 -7.08
N THR A 11 26.02 28.14 -7.26
CA THR A 11 24.63 28.30 -6.82
C THR A 11 23.70 27.37 -7.59
N ILE A 12 23.87 27.26 -8.91
CA ILE A 12 23.08 26.34 -9.75
C ILE A 12 23.33 24.89 -9.35
N VAL A 13 24.60 24.48 -9.21
CA VAL A 13 24.96 23.10 -8.83
C VAL A 13 24.46 22.76 -7.43
N LEU A 14 24.60 23.68 -6.47
CA LEU A 14 24.11 23.50 -5.11
C LEU A 14 22.60 23.30 -5.07
N ASP A 15 21.86 24.12 -5.83
CA ASP A 15 20.40 23.99 -5.89
C ASP A 15 19.97 22.68 -6.55
N MET A 16 20.68 22.21 -7.59
CA MET A 16 20.46 20.89 -8.18
C MET A 16 20.74 19.73 -7.20
N GLU A 17 21.84 19.78 -6.46
CA GLU A 17 22.16 18.78 -5.42
C GLU A 17 21.09 18.75 -4.31
N LYS A 18 20.61 19.93 -3.89
CA LYS A 18 19.51 20.07 -2.93
C LYS A 18 18.21 19.46 -3.47
N GLN A 19 17.87 19.74 -4.72
CA GLN A 19 16.68 19.16 -5.38
C GLN A 19 16.77 17.63 -5.42
N ILE A 20 17.89 17.08 -5.89
CA ILE A 20 18.12 15.63 -5.95
C ILE A 20 18.05 14.98 -4.56
N TYR A 21 18.58 15.65 -3.53
CA TYR A 21 18.45 15.18 -2.15
C TYR A 21 16.98 15.11 -1.71
N MET A 22 16.21 16.15 -2.01
CA MET A 22 14.77 16.21 -1.70
C MET A 22 13.98 15.14 -2.45
N GLU A 23 14.23 14.96 -3.74
CA GLU A 23 13.58 13.96 -4.59
C GLU A 23 13.85 12.53 -4.11
N LYS A 24 15.08 12.22 -3.69
CA LYS A 24 15.43 10.93 -3.06
C LYS A 24 14.65 10.69 -1.76
N GLN A 25 14.53 11.73 -0.94
CA GLN A 25 13.78 11.64 0.31
C GLN A 25 12.30 11.40 0.04
N LEU A 26 11.72 12.11 -0.94
CA LEU A 26 10.34 11.96 -1.37
C LEU A 26 10.06 10.55 -1.91
N GLU A 27 10.93 10.04 -2.79
CA GLU A 27 10.86 8.67 -3.31
C GLU A 27 10.84 7.63 -2.17
N SER A 28 11.77 7.74 -1.21
CA SER A 28 11.87 6.84 -0.07
C SER A 28 10.60 6.86 0.80
N GLU A 29 10.08 8.05 1.12
CA GLU A 29 8.88 8.20 1.95
C GLU A 29 7.62 7.64 1.26
N LEU A 30 7.49 7.84 -0.06
CA LEU A 30 6.41 7.27 -0.85
C LEU A 30 6.52 5.74 -0.98
N LEU A 31 7.73 5.19 -1.16
CA LEU A 31 7.98 3.75 -1.17
C LEU A 31 7.63 3.09 0.17
N ASP A 32 8.09 3.66 1.29
CA ASP A 32 7.76 3.19 2.63
C ASP A 32 6.25 3.25 2.90
N ARG A 33 5.57 4.27 2.36
CA ARG A 33 4.12 4.38 2.44
C ARG A 33 3.41 3.30 1.63
N LYS A 34 3.82 3.07 0.37
CA LYS A 34 3.30 1.98 -0.46
C LYS A 34 3.45 0.63 0.22
N ASN A 35 4.59 0.37 0.86
CA ASN A 35 4.87 -0.90 1.55
C ASN A 35 4.02 -1.12 2.81
N ARG A 36 3.49 -0.04 3.42
CA ARG A 36 2.58 -0.11 4.58
C ARG A 36 1.13 -0.42 4.19
N LEU A 37 0.74 -0.15 2.95
CA LEU A 37 -0.57 -0.51 2.40
C LEU A 37 -0.49 -1.97 1.90
N CYS A 38 -1.47 -2.81 2.26
CA CYS A 38 -1.54 -4.28 2.02
C CYS A 38 -0.93 -5.20 3.09
N VAL A 39 -1.49 -5.19 4.30
CA VAL A 39 -1.46 -6.38 5.15
C VAL A 39 -2.65 -7.26 4.77
N GLU A 40 -2.39 -8.30 3.97
CA GLU A 40 -3.40 -9.26 3.55
C GLU A 40 -3.93 -10.01 4.79
N THR A 41 -5.14 -9.70 5.25
CA THR A 41 -5.74 -10.45 6.36
C THR A 41 -6.57 -11.60 5.83
N PHE A 42 -6.19 -12.82 6.18
CA PHE A 42 -6.97 -14.01 5.90
C PHE A 42 -8.18 -14.09 6.86
N ILE A 43 -9.39 -14.02 6.32
CA ILE A 43 -10.62 -14.26 7.09
C ILE A 43 -10.88 -15.76 7.14
N LYS A 44 -10.75 -16.35 8.33
CA LYS A 44 -11.01 -17.77 8.55
C LYS A 44 -12.51 -18.07 8.41
N LYS A 45 -12.84 -19.06 7.60
CA LYS A 45 -14.21 -19.56 7.41
C LYS A 45 -14.76 -20.18 8.72
N PRO A 46 -16.04 -19.95 9.08
CA PRO A 46 -16.65 -20.61 10.22
C PRO A 46 -16.64 -22.14 10.06
N THR A 47 -16.39 -22.85 11.16
CA THR A 47 -16.36 -24.32 11.20
C THR A 47 -17.77 -24.93 11.31
N ILE A 48 -18.79 -24.11 11.58
CA ILE A 48 -20.20 -24.51 11.76
C ILE A 48 -20.90 -24.63 10.40
N LYS A 49 -21.75 -25.66 10.22
CA LYS A 49 -22.55 -25.89 9.00
C LYS A 49 -23.57 -24.78 8.76
N LYS A 50 -24.02 -24.59 7.51
CA LYS A 50 -25.09 -23.63 7.18
C LYS A 50 -26.44 -24.15 7.65
N VAL A 51 -27.36 -23.22 7.95
CA VAL A 51 -28.73 -23.51 8.40
C VAL A 51 -29.48 -24.47 7.45
N ASP A 52 -29.34 -24.28 6.13
CA ASP A 52 -30.02 -25.12 5.14
C ASP A 52 -29.55 -26.59 5.17
N ASP A 53 -28.27 -26.81 5.46
CA ASP A 53 -27.67 -28.14 5.60
C ASP A 53 -28.15 -28.83 6.88
N ILE A 54 -28.37 -28.06 7.96
CA ILE A 54 -28.92 -28.55 9.23
C ILE A 54 -30.39 -28.95 9.04
N LYS A 55 -31.21 -28.09 8.41
CA LYS A 55 -32.63 -28.35 8.14
C LYS A 55 -32.86 -29.53 7.21
N SER A 56 -32.04 -29.69 6.16
CA SER A 56 -32.17 -30.79 5.22
C SER A 56 -31.88 -32.15 5.86
N GLY A 57 -30.85 -32.23 6.71
CA GLY A 57 -30.56 -33.42 7.50
C GLY A 57 -31.73 -33.81 8.41
N HIS A 58 -32.30 -32.83 9.12
CA HIS A 58 -33.42 -33.07 10.04
C HIS A 58 -34.71 -33.50 9.32
N ARG A 59 -35.02 -32.88 8.17
CA ARG A 59 -36.18 -33.28 7.34
C ARG A 59 -36.08 -34.71 6.85
N TRP A 60 -34.87 -35.19 6.54
CA TRP A 60 -34.66 -36.58 6.12
C TRP A 60 -34.93 -37.56 7.26
N VAL A 61 -34.46 -37.27 8.48
CA VAL A 61 -34.71 -38.09 9.68
C VAL A 61 -36.20 -38.18 10.00
N ILE A 62 -36.93 -37.05 9.97
CA ILE A 62 -38.39 -37.03 10.18
C ILE A 62 -39.11 -37.86 9.11
N SER A 63 -38.75 -37.68 7.83
CA SER A 63 -39.35 -38.41 6.71
C SER A 63 -39.18 -39.93 6.86
N CYS A 64 -37.98 -40.39 7.25
CA CYS A 64 -37.71 -41.80 7.53
C CYS A 64 -38.54 -42.32 8.72
N GLY A 65 -38.63 -41.56 9.82
CA GLY A 65 -39.44 -41.94 10.99
C GLY A 65 -40.93 -42.06 10.68
N VAL A 66 -41.49 -41.10 9.94
CA VAL A 66 -42.90 -41.13 9.49
C VAL A 66 -43.15 -42.29 8.51
N GLY A 67 -42.22 -42.55 7.59
CA GLY A 67 -42.33 -43.67 6.66
C GLY A 67 -42.34 -45.03 7.36
N LEU A 68 -41.47 -45.24 8.35
CA LEU A 68 -41.42 -46.48 9.13
C LEU A 68 -42.68 -46.70 9.98
N THR A 69 -43.21 -45.64 10.59
CA THR A 69 -44.44 -45.73 11.41
C THR A 69 -45.68 -46.01 10.55
N LEU A 70 -45.88 -45.28 9.45
CA LEU A 70 -46.99 -45.52 8.53
C LEU A 70 -46.89 -46.90 7.87
N GLY A 71 -45.69 -47.31 7.45
CA GLY A 71 -45.46 -48.63 6.87
C GLY A 71 -45.82 -49.77 7.83
N ALA A 72 -45.48 -49.63 9.12
CA ALA A 72 -45.85 -50.62 10.13
C ALA A 72 -47.36 -50.67 10.40
N VAL A 73 -48.05 -49.52 10.42
CA VAL A 73 -49.52 -49.46 10.57
C VAL A 73 -50.24 -50.07 9.37
N VAL A 74 -49.82 -49.74 8.14
CA VAL A 74 -50.40 -50.34 6.92
C VAL A 74 -50.12 -51.84 6.88
N GLY A 75 -48.90 -52.27 7.23
CA GLY A 75 -48.56 -53.68 7.38
C GLY A 75 -49.47 -54.39 8.39
N TRP A 76 -49.79 -53.74 9.51
CA TRP A 76 -50.72 -54.25 10.51
C TRP A 76 -52.16 -54.38 9.97
N CYS A 77 -52.66 -53.36 9.26
CA CYS A 77 -53.99 -53.40 8.65
C CYS A 77 -54.12 -54.47 7.56
N CYS A 78 -53.11 -54.60 6.69
CA CYS A 78 -53.08 -55.63 5.65
C CYS A 78 -53.01 -57.04 6.25
N PHE A 79 -52.22 -57.23 7.31
CA PHE A 79 -52.13 -58.50 8.03
C PHE A 79 -53.49 -58.96 8.56
N PHE A 80 -54.23 -58.07 9.24
CA PHE A 80 -55.59 -58.39 9.71
C PHE A 80 -56.59 -58.68 8.60
N TYR A 81 -56.46 -58.02 7.44
CA TYR A 81 -57.35 -58.24 6.30
C TYR A 81 -57.10 -59.61 5.63
N VAL A 82 -55.84 -60.05 5.56
CA VAL A 82 -55.45 -61.34 4.96
C VAL A 82 -55.70 -62.51 5.92
N ASP A 83 -55.43 -62.35 7.22
CA ASP A 83 -55.75 -63.37 8.23
C ASP A 83 -57.25 -63.64 8.37
N PHE A 84 -58.09 -62.65 8.05
CA PHE A 84 -59.54 -62.80 8.00
C PHE A 84 -60.01 -63.74 6.87
N TRP A 85 -59.20 -63.96 5.83
CA TRP A 85 -59.58 -64.74 4.64
C TRP A 85 -58.95 -66.14 4.53
N TRP A 86 -57.88 -66.45 5.28
CA TRP A 86 -57.15 -67.71 5.09
C TRP A 86 -56.84 -68.44 6.40
N HIS A 87 -57.81 -69.18 6.94
CA HIS A 87 -57.59 -70.04 8.11
C HIS A 87 -56.85 -71.34 7.71
N GLY A 88 -55.52 -71.31 7.72
CA GLY A 88 -54.71 -72.52 7.57
C GLY A 88 -53.20 -72.31 7.74
N ALA A 89 -52.61 -73.00 8.73
CA ALA A 89 -51.20 -73.38 8.92
C ALA A 89 -50.06 -72.30 8.86
N LEU A 90 -50.30 -71.05 8.49
CA LEU A 90 -49.27 -69.98 8.41
C LEU A 90 -49.07 -69.16 9.70
N GLY A 91 -49.72 -69.53 10.81
CA GLY A 91 -49.77 -68.73 12.04
C GLY A 91 -48.41 -68.40 12.67
N PHE A 92 -47.40 -69.27 12.56
CA PHE A 92 -46.06 -68.99 13.10
C PHE A 92 -45.30 -67.90 12.32
N LEU A 93 -45.48 -67.80 10.99
CA LEU A 93 -44.93 -66.67 10.21
C LEU A 93 -45.66 -65.36 10.55
N GLY A 94 -46.96 -65.42 10.85
CA GLY A 94 -47.75 -64.26 11.26
C GLY A 94 -47.30 -63.67 12.60
N VAL A 95 -47.00 -64.50 13.60
CA VAL A 95 -46.47 -64.04 14.89
C VAL A 95 -45.10 -63.39 14.73
N LEU A 96 -44.22 -63.91 13.87
CA LEU A 96 -42.93 -63.28 13.56
C LEU A 96 -43.11 -61.93 12.84
N GLY A 97 -44.09 -61.82 11.94
CA GLY A 97 -44.45 -60.56 11.28
C GLY A 97 -45.01 -59.52 12.26
N LEU A 98 -45.83 -59.93 13.23
CA LEU A 98 -46.33 -59.07 14.30
C LEU A 98 -45.20 -58.56 15.20
N MET A 99 -44.28 -59.43 15.61
CA MET A 99 -43.09 -59.04 16.39
C MET A 99 -42.22 -58.05 15.61
N ALA A 100 -42.01 -58.27 14.31
CA ALA A 100 -41.27 -57.35 13.46
C ALA A 100 -41.97 -55.98 13.32
N SER A 101 -43.31 -55.95 13.18
CA SER A 101 -44.09 -54.71 13.12
C SER A 101 -44.01 -53.91 14.42
N VAL A 102 -44.09 -54.58 15.57
CA VAL A 102 -43.91 -53.95 16.89
C VAL A 102 -42.51 -53.34 17.03
N VAL A 103 -41.47 -54.05 16.58
CA VAL A 103 -40.10 -53.52 16.57
C VAL A 103 -39.98 -52.30 15.65
N LEU A 104 -40.56 -52.33 14.46
CA LEU A 104 -40.55 -51.18 13.54
C LEU A 104 -41.31 -49.97 14.09
N LEU A 105 -42.41 -50.18 14.81
CA LEU A 105 -43.13 -49.11 15.50
C LEU A 105 -42.31 -48.50 16.63
N ILE A 106 -41.67 -49.33 17.46
CA ILE A 106 -40.80 -48.84 18.55
C ILE A 106 -39.63 -48.04 17.97
N VAL A 107 -38.96 -48.55 16.93
CA VAL A 107 -37.88 -47.84 16.23
C VAL A 107 -38.39 -46.54 15.61
N GLY A 108 -39.57 -46.54 15.02
CA GLY A 108 -40.21 -45.35 14.47
C GLY A 108 -40.53 -44.29 15.53
N ILE A 109 -41.07 -44.69 16.68
CA ILE A 109 -41.38 -43.80 17.81
C ILE A 109 -40.10 -43.22 18.42
N ILE A 110 -39.06 -44.03 18.62
CA ILE A 110 -37.76 -43.58 19.12
C ILE A 110 -37.14 -42.57 18.15
N SER A 111 -37.19 -42.85 16.84
CA SER A 111 -36.69 -41.95 15.80
C SER A 111 -37.45 -40.62 15.77
N LEU A 112 -38.76 -40.66 16.00
CA LEU A 112 -39.57 -39.45 16.15
C LEU A 112 -39.14 -38.68 17.40
N ALA A 113 -39.07 -39.34 18.56
CA ALA A 113 -38.72 -38.73 19.85
C ALA A 113 -37.32 -38.10 19.84
N SER A 114 -36.34 -38.75 19.21
CA SER A 114 -35.01 -38.16 19.00
C SER A 114 -35.06 -36.93 18.09
N ALA A 115 -35.90 -36.95 17.04
CA ALA A 115 -36.09 -35.78 16.19
C ALA A 115 -36.79 -34.63 16.95
N TRP A 116 -37.79 -34.92 17.77
CA TRP A 116 -38.42 -33.91 18.64
C TRP A 116 -37.42 -33.29 19.61
N MET A 117 -36.55 -34.09 20.23
CA MET A 117 -35.53 -33.58 21.16
C MET A 117 -34.44 -32.78 20.44
N GLU A 118 -34.00 -33.22 19.27
CA GLU A 118 -33.01 -32.52 18.45
C GLU A 118 -33.57 -31.19 17.92
N SER A 119 -34.88 -31.12 17.58
CA SER A 119 -35.53 -29.89 17.13
C SER A 119 -35.50 -28.76 18.16
N LEU A 120 -35.54 -29.08 19.46
CA LEU A 120 -35.43 -28.11 20.55
C LEU A 120 -34.00 -27.54 20.66
N SER A 121 -32.98 -28.39 20.48
CA SER A 121 -31.57 -27.94 20.43
C SER A 121 -31.20 -27.28 19.09
N MET A 122 -31.97 -27.55 18.04
CA MET A 122 -31.72 -27.05 16.70
C MET A 122 -31.93 -25.55 16.61
N ASP A 123 -32.91 -24.98 17.32
CA ASP A 123 -33.20 -23.55 17.28
C ASP A 123 -32.02 -22.69 17.76
N ASP A 124 -31.33 -23.11 18.83
CA ASP A 124 -30.13 -22.43 19.33
C ASP A 124 -28.92 -22.61 18.38
N THR A 125 -28.69 -23.83 17.88
CA THR A 125 -27.60 -24.09 16.91
C THR A 125 -27.83 -23.41 15.55
N GLU A 126 -29.08 -23.30 15.11
CA GLU A 126 -29.51 -22.56 13.92
C GLU A 126 -29.20 -21.08 14.10
N MET A 127 -29.61 -20.50 15.23
CA MET A 127 -29.32 -19.10 15.58
C MET A 127 -27.81 -18.83 15.62
N GLN A 128 -27.01 -19.70 16.25
CA GLN A 128 -25.56 -19.55 16.30
C GLN A 128 -24.91 -19.69 14.93
N SER A 129 -25.35 -20.65 14.12
CA SER A 129 -24.84 -20.82 12.75
C SER A 129 -25.20 -19.62 11.88
N PHE A 130 -26.44 -19.13 11.95
CA PHE A 130 -26.91 -17.96 11.21
C PHE A 130 -26.07 -16.73 11.56
N ARG A 131 -25.86 -16.46 12.86
CA ARG A 131 -25.02 -15.35 13.33
C ARG A 131 -23.58 -15.49 12.85
N ALA A 132 -22.96 -16.66 13.01
CA ALA A 132 -21.57 -16.89 12.58
C ALA A 132 -21.39 -16.72 11.07
N TRP A 133 -22.37 -17.13 10.27
CA TRP A 133 -22.34 -16.96 8.82
C TRP A 133 -22.63 -15.51 8.40
N GLN A 134 -23.49 -14.79 9.12
CA GLN A 134 -23.75 -13.37 8.91
C GLN A 134 -22.52 -12.53 9.25
N GLU A 135 -21.90 -12.76 10.41
CA GLU A 135 -20.64 -12.11 10.81
C GLU A 135 -19.52 -12.38 9.80
N TYR A 136 -19.41 -13.62 9.31
CA TYR A 136 -18.46 -13.96 8.26
C TYR A 136 -18.74 -13.21 6.95
N GLU A 137 -20.00 -13.14 6.51
CA GLU A 137 -20.36 -12.43 5.27
C GLU A 137 -20.10 -10.93 5.37
N GLU A 138 -20.44 -10.33 6.52
CA GLU A 138 -20.14 -8.93 6.82
C GLU A 138 -18.62 -8.68 6.84
N ALA A 139 -17.85 -9.53 7.52
CA ALA A 139 -16.39 -9.45 7.54
C ALA A 139 -15.78 -9.58 6.13
N VAL A 140 -16.29 -10.49 5.31
CA VAL A 140 -15.85 -10.67 3.92
C VAL A 140 -16.17 -9.44 3.08
N LYS A 141 -17.38 -8.88 3.19
CA LYS A 141 -17.77 -7.65 2.47
C LYS A 141 -16.89 -6.48 2.88
N GLU A 142 -16.63 -6.31 4.17
CA GLU A 142 -15.80 -5.23 4.67
C GLU A 142 -14.34 -5.37 4.25
N ASN A 143 -13.79 -6.58 4.30
CA ASN A 143 -12.46 -6.85 3.79
C ASN A 143 -12.36 -6.64 2.28
N GLN A 144 -13.38 -7.02 1.51
CA GLN A 144 -13.42 -6.77 0.07
C GLN A 144 -13.44 -5.26 -0.24
N ARG A 145 -14.19 -4.48 0.53
CA ARG A 145 -14.19 -3.01 0.44
C ARG A 145 -12.81 -2.45 0.73
N ARG A 146 -12.20 -2.83 1.85
CA ARG A 146 -10.85 -2.40 2.21
C ARG A 146 -9.81 -2.75 1.14
N ILE A 147 -9.83 -3.99 0.62
CA ILE A 147 -8.93 -4.41 -0.46
C ILE A 147 -9.13 -3.55 -1.71
N SER A 148 -10.37 -3.22 -2.07
CA SER A 148 -10.65 -2.36 -3.23
C SER A 148 -10.12 -0.93 -3.04
N GLN A 149 -10.23 -0.38 -1.83
CA GLN A 149 -9.66 0.93 -1.49
C GLN A 149 -8.13 0.92 -1.54
N GLU A 150 -7.50 -0.05 -0.87
CA GLU A 150 -6.04 -0.19 -0.83
C GLU A 150 -5.46 -0.38 -2.24
N LYS A 151 -6.16 -1.12 -3.12
CA LYS A 151 -5.74 -1.31 -4.51
C LYS A 151 -5.67 0.00 -5.28
N VAL A 152 -6.67 0.87 -5.13
CA VAL A 152 -6.69 2.18 -5.82
C VAL A 152 -5.64 3.13 -5.24
N GLN A 153 -5.48 3.16 -3.92
CA GLN A 153 -4.43 3.94 -3.26
C GLN A 153 -3.03 3.50 -3.73
N LYS A 154 -2.81 2.19 -3.88
CA LYS A 154 -1.56 1.64 -4.38
C LYS A 154 -1.29 2.05 -5.83
N ILE A 155 -2.29 1.96 -6.71
CA ILE A 155 -2.14 2.39 -8.12
C ILE A 155 -1.76 3.88 -8.18
N TYR A 156 -2.42 4.71 -7.38
CA TYR A 156 -2.10 6.14 -7.27
C TYR A 156 -0.64 6.35 -6.83
N LEU A 157 -0.23 5.74 -5.70
CA LEU A 157 1.13 5.85 -5.17
C LEU A 157 2.18 5.32 -6.15
N GLU A 158 1.94 4.18 -6.79
CA GLU A 158 2.86 3.61 -7.79
C GLU A 158 3.13 4.57 -8.93
N SER A 159 2.10 5.27 -9.41
CA SER A 159 2.29 6.26 -10.48
C SER A 159 3.00 7.53 -10.01
N GLU A 160 2.76 8.02 -8.79
CA GLU A 160 3.49 9.17 -8.24
C GLU A 160 4.96 8.83 -7.98
N ILE A 161 5.24 7.64 -7.43
CA ILE A 161 6.60 7.12 -7.26
C ILE A 161 7.32 7.07 -8.60
N LYS A 162 6.70 6.49 -9.62
CA LYS A 162 7.29 6.40 -10.96
C LYS A 162 7.62 7.79 -11.55
N ARG A 163 6.75 8.79 -11.34
CA ARG A 163 7.01 10.17 -11.78
C ARG A 163 8.19 10.80 -11.05
N VAL A 164 8.29 10.58 -9.74
CA VAL A 164 9.43 11.08 -8.93
C VAL A 164 10.72 10.35 -9.33
N GLU A 165 10.69 9.05 -9.58
CA GLU A 165 11.84 8.26 -10.07
C GLU A 165 12.34 8.76 -11.44
N GLU A 166 11.42 8.96 -12.39
CA GLU A 166 11.75 9.50 -13.73
C GLU A 166 12.38 10.89 -13.60
N LYS A 167 11.77 11.74 -12.78
CA LYS A 167 12.27 13.08 -12.51
C LYS A 167 13.67 13.05 -11.89
N LEU A 168 13.86 12.27 -10.82
CA LEU A 168 15.14 12.12 -10.13
C LEU A 168 16.25 11.68 -11.07
N ARG A 169 15.96 10.71 -11.95
CA ARG A 169 16.91 10.23 -12.96
C ARG A 169 17.31 11.35 -13.92
N ASP A 170 16.35 12.12 -14.40
CA ASP A 170 16.60 13.23 -15.32
C ASP A 170 17.40 14.35 -14.64
N SER A 171 17.07 14.69 -13.39
CA SER A 171 17.79 15.68 -12.57
C SER A 171 19.24 15.25 -12.31
N GLN A 172 19.47 13.98 -11.99
CA GLN A 172 20.83 13.42 -11.86
C GLN A 172 21.63 13.51 -13.16
N MET A 173 21.01 13.22 -14.31
CA MET A 173 21.67 13.32 -15.61
C MET A 173 22.06 14.77 -15.94
N ARG A 174 21.18 15.73 -15.63
CA ARG A 174 21.47 17.16 -15.79
C ARG A 174 22.58 17.61 -14.86
N LEU A 175 22.56 17.22 -13.59
CA LEU A 175 23.64 17.52 -12.65
C LEU A 175 24.98 16.94 -13.13
N GLN A 176 25.00 15.70 -13.64
CA GLN A 176 26.21 15.12 -14.22
C GLN A 176 26.70 15.93 -15.43
N THR A 177 25.79 16.47 -16.23
CA THR A 177 26.13 17.39 -17.33
C THR A 177 26.76 18.68 -16.79
N LEU A 178 26.23 19.25 -15.70
CA LEU A 178 26.82 20.41 -15.03
C LEU A 178 28.22 20.15 -14.47
N TYR A 179 28.47 18.94 -13.97
CA TYR A 179 29.80 18.53 -13.52
C TYR A 179 30.76 18.24 -14.68
N SER A 180 30.26 17.81 -15.83
CA SER A 180 31.07 17.52 -17.03
C SER A 180 31.78 18.75 -17.60
N TYR A 181 31.32 19.96 -17.28
CA TYR A 181 32.02 21.20 -17.62
C TYR A 181 33.40 21.33 -16.94
N GLY A 182 33.71 20.48 -15.95
CA GLY A 182 35.04 20.40 -15.36
C GLY A 182 35.42 21.60 -14.50
N ILE A 183 34.44 22.42 -14.07
CA ILE A 183 34.69 23.60 -13.24
C ILE A 183 35.10 23.19 -11.82
N VAL A 184 34.41 22.19 -11.25
CA VAL A 184 34.75 21.63 -9.93
C VAL A 184 35.40 20.26 -10.10
N PHE A 185 36.54 20.06 -9.43
CA PHE A 185 37.27 18.80 -9.47
C PHE A 185 36.42 17.62 -8.91
N PRO A 186 36.43 16.42 -9.56
CA PRO A 186 35.55 15.30 -9.21
C PRO A 186 35.49 14.90 -7.73
N LYS A 187 36.61 15.01 -7.00
CA LYS A 187 36.68 14.71 -5.56
C LYS A 187 35.65 15.50 -4.74
N TYR A 188 35.31 16.72 -5.17
CA TYR A 188 34.44 17.65 -4.44
C TYR A 188 33.01 17.71 -4.99
N GLN A 189 32.66 16.84 -5.95
CA GLN A 189 31.33 16.79 -6.57
C GLN A 189 30.36 15.99 -5.70
N ASN A 190 30.01 16.54 -4.55
CA ASN A 190 28.94 16.03 -3.71
C ASN A 190 28.29 17.18 -2.94
N PHE A 191 27.04 16.97 -2.53
CA PHE A 191 26.21 18.00 -1.89
C PHE A 191 26.90 18.71 -0.71
N VAL A 192 27.62 17.97 0.15
CA VAL A 192 28.30 18.52 1.32
C VAL A 192 29.43 19.45 0.91
N MET A 193 30.33 18.96 0.05
CA MET A 193 31.52 19.73 -0.35
C MET A 193 31.13 20.94 -1.21
N ILE A 194 30.15 20.80 -2.10
CA ILE A 194 29.62 21.93 -2.89
C ILE A 194 28.99 22.98 -1.98
N SER A 195 28.24 22.57 -0.94
CA SER A 195 27.66 23.50 0.03
C SER A 195 28.74 24.32 0.73
N SER A 196 29.80 23.66 1.22
CA SER A 196 30.92 24.34 1.88
C SER A 196 31.68 25.27 0.93
N ILE A 197 32.00 24.81 -0.28
CA ILE A 197 32.70 25.62 -1.30
C ILE A 197 31.85 26.84 -1.68
N HIS A 198 30.55 26.67 -1.88
CA HIS A 198 29.62 27.77 -2.15
C HIS A 198 29.60 28.78 -1.01
N GLU A 199 29.57 28.32 0.23
CA GLU A 199 29.58 29.16 1.43
C GLU A 199 30.85 30.01 1.53
N TYR A 200 32.02 29.44 1.25
CA TYR A 200 33.29 30.19 1.28
C TYR A 200 33.34 31.30 0.21
N ILE A 201 32.82 31.01 -0.99
CA ILE A 201 32.78 31.98 -2.08
C ILE A 201 31.76 33.09 -1.80
N CYS A 202 30.56 32.74 -1.31
CA CYS A 202 29.51 33.72 -1.00
C CYS A 202 29.83 34.60 0.21
N SER A 203 30.52 34.07 1.21
CA SER A 203 30.98 34.84 2.38
C SER A 203 32.21 35.71 2.08
N GLY A 204 32.81 35.58 0.89
CA GLY A 204 34.02 36.32 0.51
C GLY A 204 35.31 35.81 1.15
N ARG A 205 35.29 34.63 1.79
CA ARG A 205 36.50 33.99 2.35
C ARG A 205 37.50 33.60 1.28
N CYS A 206 37.02 33.26 0.09
CA CYS A 206 37.84 33.02 -1.10
C CYS A 206 37.11 33.49 -2.37
N SER A 207 37.86 33.68 -3.46
CA SER A 207 37.31 34.07 -4.78
C SER A 207 37.63 33.07 -5.90
N THR A 208 38.47 32.08 -5.61
CA THR A 208 38.93 31.03 -6.53
C THR A 208 38.78 29.65 -5.89
N LEU A 209 38.66 28.61 -6.72
CA LEU A 209 38.63 27.23 -6.26
C LEU A 209 40.03 26.75 -5.86
N GLU A 210 41.02 27.04 -6.70
CA GLU A 210 42.42 26.66 -6.54
C GLU A 210 43.26 27.81 -5.96
N GLY A 211 44.49 27.48 -5.54
CA GLY A 211 45.46 28.41 -4.98
C GLY A 211 45.64 28.25 -3.46
N HIS A 212 46.63 28.95 -2.90
CA HIS A 212 46.94 28.89 -1.47
C HIS A 212 45.74 29.34 -0.60
N GLU A 213 45.05 30.38 -1.05
CA GLU A 213 43.82 30.92 -0.43
C GLU A 213 42.55 30.42 -1.13
N GLY A 214 42.64 29.34 -1.92
CA GLY A 214 41.53 28.78 -2.68
C GLY A 214 40.56 27.96 -1.83
N ALA A 215 39.31 27.85 -2.29
CA ALA A 215 38.25 27.10 -1.60
C ALA A 215 38.66 25.65 -1.27
N TYR A 216 39.40 24.97 -2.15
CA TYR A 216 39.85 23.60 -1.91
C TYR A 216 40.81 23.48 -0.73
N ASN A 217 41.73 24.43 -0.58
CA ASN A 217 42.69 24.39 0.54
C ASN A 217 41.97 24.61 1.88
N ILE A 218 41.04 25.56 1.91
CA ILE A 218 40.21 25.83 3.10
C ILE A 218 39.39 24.59 3.47
N LEU A 219 38.73 23.97 2.48
CA LEU A 219 37.92 22.78 2.70
C LEU A 219 38.76 21.62 3.25
N GLU A 220 39.88 21.28 2.62
CA GLU A 220 40.75 20.19 3.06
C GLU A 220 41.33 20.43 4.46
N MET A 221 41.63 21.69 4.79
CA MET A 221 42.08 22.07 6.13
C MET A 221 40.96 21.87 7.17
N GLU A 222 39.74 22.34 6.89
CA GLU A 222 38.61 22.20 7.81
C GLU A 222 38.18 20.73 7.99
N LEU A 223 38.28 19.91 6.93
CA LEU A 223 38.10 18.46 7.01
C LEU A 223 39.17 17.79 7.88
N ARG A 224 40.45 18.18 7.74
CA ARG A 224 41.55 17.62 8.56
C ARG A 224 41.43 17.97 10.04
N LEU A 225 40.85 19.13 10.33
CA LEU A 225 40.63 19.61 11.70
C LEU A 225 39.31 19.08 12.31
N ASP A 226 38.62 18.17 11.62
CA ASP A 226 37.30 17.65 12.01
C ASP A 226 36.26 18.75 12.30
N ARG A 227 36.41 19.92 11.65
CA ARG A 227 35.48 21.05 11.80
C ARG A 227 34.23 20.86 10.95
N ILE A 228 34.38 20.18 9.82
CA ILE A 228 33.33 19.86 8.87
C ILE A 228 33.16 18.36 8.81
N GLU A 229 31.92 17.89 8.86
CA GLU A 229 31.60 16.50 8.58
C GLU A 229 31.49 16.32 7.06
N GLY A 230 32.31 15.45 6.47
CA GLY A 230 32.36 15.23 5.02
C GLY A 230 31.31 14.25 4.48
N LYS A 231 30.60 13.53 5.35
CA LYS A 231 29.62 12.52 4.97
C LYS A 231 28.19 12.98 5.25
N LEU A 232 27.35 12.94 4.22
CA LEU A 232 25.94 13.35 4.30
C LEU A 232 25.15 12.54 5.36
N ASP A 233 25.40 11.23 5.48
CA ASP A 233 24.69 10.39 6.46
C ASP A 233 25.00 10.80 7.90
N ASN A 234 26.26 11.11 8.19
CA ASN A 234 26.68 11.60 9.50
C ASN A 234 26.07 12.96 9.81
N ILE A 235 26.00 13.85 8.82
CA ILE A 235 25.31 15.15 8.91
C ILE A 235 23.84 14.95 9.26
N ILE A 236 23.13 14.04 8.59
CA ILE A 236 21.72 13.77 8.85
C ILE A 236 21.50 13.31 10.29
N GLN A 237 22.39 12.45 10.82
CA GLN A 237 22.33 11.98 12.20
C GLN A 237 22.62 13.08 13.24
N LYS A 238 23.50 14.03 12.93
CA LYS A 238 23.95 15.09 13.84
C LYS A 238 23.53 16.49 13.38
N LEU A 239 22.37 16.61 12.74
CA LEU A 239 21.97 17.80 12.00
C LEU A 239 22.06 19.09 12.82
N ASN A 240 21.58 19.09 14.07
CA ASN A 240 21.66 20.28 14.92
C ASN A 240 23.08 20.64 15.38
N GLN A 241 23.98 19.65 15.46
CA GLN A 241 25.35 19.85 15.93
C GLN A 241 26.25 20.44 14.84
N ILE A 242 25.89 20.25 13.56
CA ILE A 242 26.67 20.77 12.43
C ILE A 242 26.30 22.21 12.06
N LYS A 243 25.21 22.76 12.62
CA LYS A 243 24.64 24.06 12.22
C LYS A 243 25.65 25.20 12.27
N ASP A 244 26.47 25.24 13.31
CA ASP A 244 27.41 26.34 13.54
C ASP A 244 28.60 26.32 12.58
N ASN A 245 28.95 25.14 12.04
CA ASN A 245 30.11 24.96 11.15
C ASN A 245 29.73 24.77 9.68
N GLN A 246 28.51 24.29 9.40
CA GLN A 246 28.03 23.98 8.06
C GLN A 246 26.61 24.54 7.89
N TYR A 247 26.51 25.87 7.85
CA TYR A 247 25.23 26.58 7.81
C TYR A 247 24.44 26.23 6.55
N THR A 248 25.08 26.29 5.37
CA THR A 248 24.39 26.14 4.08
C THR A 248 23.74 24.76 3.93
N ILE A 249 24.47 23.68 4.24
CA ILE A 249 23.96 22.31 4.14
C ILE A 249 22.84 22.05 5.16
N TYR A 250 22.96 22.59 6.38
CA TYR A 250 21.95 22.44 7.43
C TYR A 250 20.58 23.00 6.97
N TYR A 251 20.56 24.25 6.49
CA TYR A 251 19.31 24.87 6.04
C TYR A 251 18.76 24.21 4.78
N ALA A 252 19.63 23.82 3.85
CA ALA A 252 19.21 23.12 2.64
C ALA A 252 18.51 21.78 2.96
N ILE A 253 19.05 21.00 3.90
CA ILE A 253 18.43 19.75 4.37
C ILE A 253 17.10 20.03 5.08
N GLN A 254 17.04 21.02 5.97
CA GLN A 254 15.82 21.34 6.72
C GLN A 254 14.69 21.79 5.79
N GLU A 255 15.01 22.62 4.80
CA GLU A 255 14.05 23.07 3.81
C GLU A 255 13.54 21.91 2.94
N ALA A 256 14.46 21.04 2.49
CA ALA A 256 14.11 19.83 1.74
C ALA A 256 13.16 18.92 2.55
N LYS A 257 13.44 18.70 3.83
CA LYS A 257 12.56 17.91 4.72
C LYS A 257 11.17 18.52 4.92
N ASN A 258 11.10 19.85 5.08
CA ASN A 258 9.83 20.55 5.25
C ASN A 258 8.99 20.47 3.96
N GLN A 259 9.63 20.67 2.80
CA GLN A 259 8.96 20.54 1.49
C GLN A 259 8.50 19.10 1.23
N CYS A 260 9.35 18.10 1.53
CA CYS A 260 9.01 16.69 1.41
C CYS A 260 7.78 16.34 2.25
N SER A 261 7.81 16.70 3.54
CA SER A 261 6.68 16.50 4.46
C SER A 261 5.37 17.08 3.92
N ALA A 262 5.43 18.30 3.37
CA ALA A 262 4.24 18.96 2.81
C ALA A 262 3.72 18.24 1.55
N LEU A 263 4.59 17.76 0.67
CA LEU A 263 4.18 16.99 -0.51
C LEU A 263 3.57 15.64 -0.12
N VAL A 264 4.19 14.94 0.83
CA VAL A 264 3.69 13.66 1.35
C VAL A 264 2.35 13.83 2.03
N GLU A 265 2.15 14.87 2.85
CA GLU A 265 0.86 15.15 3.50
C GLU A 265 -0.25 15.40 2.47
N ASN A 266 0.03 16.13 1.39
CA ASN A 266 -0.92 16.31 0.30
C ASN A 266 -1.24 15.01 -0.41
N SER A 267 -0.24 14.16 -0.64
CA SER A 267 -0.42 12.81 -1.20
C SER A 267 -1.33 11.95 -0.31
N VAL A 268 -1.11 11.97 1.01
CA VAL A 268 -1.98 11.29 2.01
C VAL A 268 -3.43 11.76 1.90
N ASN A 269 -3.65 13.06 1.75
CA ASN A 269 -4.99 13.62 1.64
C ASN A 269 -5.70 13.16 0.35
N ILE A 270 -4.95 13.03 -0.76
CA ILE A 270 -5.48 12.49 -2.02
C ILE A 270 -5.79 10.99 -1.89
N GLU A 271 -4.89 10.20 -1.31
CA GLU A 271 -5.12 8.77 -1.03
C GLU A 271 -6.39 8.53 -0.21
N LYS A 272 -6.61 9.34 0.83
CA LYS A 272 -7.80 9.24 1.68
C LYS A 272 -9.07 9.51 0.87
N ARG A 273 -9.08 10.59 0.08
CA ARG A 273 -10.20 10.92 -0.82
C ARG A 273 -10.46 9.81 -1.84
N LEU A 274 -9.41 9.19 -2.38
CA LEU A 274 -9.56 8.04 -3.28
C LEU A 274 -10.23 6.85 -2.59
N GLY A 275 -9.89 6.57 -1.34
CA GLY A 275 -10.56 5.53 -0.55
C GLY A 275 -12.06 5.81 -0.36
N GLU A 276 -12.42 7.07 -0.09
CA GLU A 276 -13.82 7.51 0.05
C GLU A 276 -14.61 7.40 -1.27
N LEU A 277 -14.00 7.75 -2.40
CA LEU A 277 -14.63 7.67 -3.73
C LEU A 277 -14.90 6.22 -4.16
N VAL A 278 -13.99 5.30 -3.85
CA VAL A 278 -14.18 3.86 -4.09
C VAL A 278 -15.38 3.33 -3.31
N THR A 279 -15.57 3.76 -2.06
CA THR A 279 -16.75 3.37 -1.28
C THR A 279 -18.05 3.99 -1.78
N ALA A 280 -18.00 5.18 -2.39
CA ALA A 280 -19.15 5.85 -2.97
C ALA A 280 -19.60 5.24 -4.31
N GLY A 281 -18.79 4.38 -4.94
CA GLY A 281 -19.12 3.73 -6.20
C GLY A 281 -19.06 4.65 -7.42
N GLU A 282 -18.32 5.76 -7.33
CA GLU A 282 -18.15 6.71 -8.45
C GLU A 282 -17.19 6.16 -9.52
N ASN A 283 -17.23 6.74 -10.73
CA ASN A 283 -16.28 6.40 -11.80
C ASN A 283 -14.86 6.84 -11.44
N THR A 284 -14.16 6.01 -10.67
CA THR A 284 -12.87 6.32 -10.05
C THR A 284 -11.78 6.67 -11.07
N ASN A 285 -11.80 6.09 -12.26
CA ASN A 285 -10.68 6.23 -13.21
C ASN A 285 -10.49 7.66 -13.72
N ALA A 286 -11.56 8.34 -14.15
CA ALA A 286 -11.46 9.73 -14.62
C ALA A 286 -11.10 10.70 -13.47
N THR A 287 -11.62 10.42 -12.28
CA THR A 287 -11.31 11.20 -11.08
C THR A 287 -9.85 11.02 -10.65
N ILE A 288 -9.33 9.79 -10.69
CA ILE A 288 -7.92 9.46 -10.44
C ILE A 288 -7.01 10.24 -11.39
N ASP A 289 -7.29 10.24 -12.70
CA ASP A 289 -6.50 11.00 -13.68
C ASP A 289 -6.51 12.51 -13.41
N SER A 290 -7.67 13.06 -13.02
CA SER A 290 -7.78 14.47 -12.66
C SER A 290 -7.02 14.81 -11.37
N LEU A 291 -7.01 13.91 -10.39
CA LEU A 291 -6.26 14.05 -9.14
C LEU A 291 -4.75 13.96 -9.40
N HIS A 292 -4.31 13.08 -10.31
CA HIS A 292 -2.92 13.02 -10.75
C HIS A 292 -2.46 14.30 -11.44
N LYS A 293 -3.29 14.88 -12.30
CA LYS A 293 -2.94 16.15 -12.98
C LYS A 293 -2.86 17.31 -12.00
N ASN A 294 -3.69 17.29 -10.96
CA ASN A 294 -3.77 18.35 -9.96
C ASN A 294 -2.94 18.09 -8.70
N SER A 295 -2.20 16.98 -8.63
CA SER A 295 -1.32 16.61 -7.51
C SER A 295 -0.27 17.69 -7.27
N GLU A 296 0.00 18.01 -6.01
CA GLU A 296 1.06 18.96 -5.64
C GLU A 296 2.45 18.43 -6.05
N ILE A 297 2.64 17.10 -6.07
CA ILE A 297 3.86 16.48 -6.60
C ILE A 297 4.02 16.78 -8.09
N GLN A 298 2.93 16.67 -8.88
CA GLN A 298 2.98 16.99 -10.32
C GLN A 298 3.30 18.47 -10.56
N LYS A 299 2.73 19.37 -9.75
CA LYS A 299 3.04 20.82 -9.82
C LYS A 299 4.51 21.07 -9.45
N TYR A 300 4.99 20.43 -8.40
CA TYR A 300 6.40 20.48 -7.99
C TYR A 300 7.32 20.02 -9.12
N ILE A 301 7.08 18.83 -9.69
CA ILE A 301 7.87 18.27 -10.80
C ILE A 301 7.90 19.22 -12.00
N SER A 302 6.74 19.78 -12.37
CA SER A 302 6.65 20.75 -13.47
C SER A 302 7.49 22.00 -13.19
N SER A 303 7.38 22.55 -11.97
CA SER A 303 8.17 23.72 -11.55
C SER A 303 9.67 23.42 -11.55
N GLN A 304 10.10 22.26 -11.06
CA GLN A 304 11.52 21.89 -11.04
C GLN A 304 12.05 21.67 -12.45
N THR A 305 11.27 21.05 -13.33
CA THR A 305 11.64 20.86 -14.73
C THR A 305 11.88 22.20 -15.44
N GLN A 306 11.04 23.20 -15.18
CA GLN A 306 11.24 24.54 -15.71
C GLN A 306 12.51 25.21 -15.15
N LYS A 307 12.75 25.04 -13.84
CA LYS A 307 13.93 25.59 -13.15
C LYS A 307 15.23 24.98 -13.67
N GLU A 308 15.24 23.66 -13.86
CA GLU A 308 16.35 22.94 -14.47
C GLU A 308 16.62 23.34 -15.91
N LEU A 309 15.58 23.58 -16.69
CA LEU A 309 15.75 24.08 -18.05
C LEU A 309 16.42 25.45 -18.06
N ASP A 310 16.00 26.36 -17.17
CA ASP A 310 16.64 27.66 -16.99
C ASP A 310 18.12 27.51 -16.60
N TYR A 311 18.43 26.61 -15.65
CA TYR A 311 19.79 26.29 -15.25
C TYR A 311 20.66 25.79 -16.39
N MET A 312 20.15 24.85 -17.18
CA MET A 312 20.89 24.34 -18.35
C MET A 312 21.14 25.44 -19.38
N ASN A 313 20.16 26.30 -19.65
CA ASN A 313 20.31 27.44 -20.56
C ASN A 313 21.33 28.45 -20.03
N ARG A 314 21.26 28.77 -18.73
CA ARG A 314 22.19 29.69 -18.08
C ARG A 314 23.62 29.16 -18.10
N MET A 315 23.79 27.86 -17.93
CA MET A 315 25.09 27.20 -17.96
C MET A 315 25.69 27.12 -19.36
N ASN A 316 24.87 26.87 -20.39
CA ASN A 316 25.31 26.97 -21.78
C ASN A 316 25.84 28.38 -22.11
N TYR A 317 25.18 29.42 -21.59
CA TYR A 317 25.64 30.80 -21.72
C TYR A 317 26.99 31.02 -21.01
N LEU A 318 27.13 30.56 -19.77
CA LEU A 318 28.37 30.69 -18.99
C LEU A 318 29.55 29.94 -19.62
N ALA A 319 29.29 28.81 -20.28
CA ALA A 319 30.29 28.00 -20.98
C ALA A 319 30.66 28.51 -22.39
N GLY A 320 30.00 29.55 -22.90
CA GLY A 320 30.23 30.07 -24.26
C GLY A 320 29.70 29.17 -25.39
N ASN A 321 28.87 28.19 -25.06
CA ASN A 321 28.26 27.26 -26.02
C ASN A 321 26.93 27.79 -26.54
N TYR A 322 26.99 28.81 -27.41
CA TYR A 322 25.80 29.48 -27.98
C TYR A 322 24.89 28.57 -28.84
N LYS A 323 25.30 27.35 -29.17
CA LYS A 323 24.55 26.40 -30.01
C LYS A 323 23.65 25.42 -29.24
N ALA A 324 23.74 25.37 -27.91
CA ALA A 324 23.03 24.37 -27.09
C ALA A 324 21.73 24.90 -26.43
N ALA A 325 21.39 26.18 -26.63
CA ALA A 325 20.13 26.79 -26.16
C ALA A 325 18.94 26.40 -27.05
N VAL A 326 18.77 25.11 -27.35
CA VAL A 326 17.57 24.55 -28.01
C VAL A 326 17.31 23.15 -27.45
N TYR A 327 16.94 23.07 -26.18
CA TYR A 327 16.17 21.93 -25.68
C TYR A 327 14.86 22.45 -25.11
N GLY A 328 13.96 22.85 -26.01
CA GLY A 328 12.54 22.88 -25.67
C GLY A 328 12.04 21.44 -25.51
N PRO A 329 11.06 21.19 -24.65
CA PRO A 329 10.49 19.85 -24.47
C PRO A 329 9.84 19.41 -25.80
N ASN A 330 10.33 18.30 -26.35
CA ASN A 330 9.49 17.46 -27.21
C ASN A 330 8.49 16.78 -26.27
N PHE A 331 7.33 17.42 -26.10
CA PHE A 331 6.15 16.84 -25.48
C PHE A 331 5.60 15.68 -26.29
#